data_AF-A0A4Q3U1B4-F1
#
_entry.id   AF-A0A4Q3U1B4-F1
#
_cell.length_a   1.000
_cell.length_b   1.000
_cell.length_c   1.000
_cell.angle_alpha   90.00
_cell.angle_beta   90.00
_cell.angle_gamma   90.00
#
_symmetry.space_group_name_H-M   'P 1'
#
loop_
_entity.id
_entity.type
_entity.pdbx_description
1 polymer ?
#
loop_
_entity_poly.entity_id
_entity_poly.type
_entity_poly.pdbx_seq_one_letter_code
_entity_poly.pdbx_strand_id
1 'polypeptide(L)'
;MKEIKSVWWPHAGQRSFLLAKQPYRALACGRRWGKTDACAVQVAYDLYRGAPGTTLMVAPTLEQARILFERVVDLLTELSERWPERFPMPRLRNSPFPRLDLKGHRVVARSAGRPRSLRGLGADHIVV
;
A
#
# COMPACT_ATOMS: atom_id res chain seq x y z
N MET A 1 -4.86 -9.59 9.84
CA MET A 1 -3.48 -10.14 9.70
C MET A 1 -3.45 -11.67 9.63
N LYS A 2 -4.38 -12.42 10.24
CA LYS A 2 -4.37 -13.90 10.15
C LYS A 2 -4.59 -14.43 8.73
N GLU A 3 -5.28 -13.68 7.88
CA GLU A 3 -5.68 -14.04 6.52
C GLU A 3 -4.60 -13.69 5.48
N ILE A 4 -3.82 -12.63 5.76
CA ILE A 4 -2.66 -12.28 4.94
C ILE A 4 -1.57 -13.35 5.08
N LYS A 5 -1.48 -14.02 6.23
CA LYS A 5 -0.49 -15.07 6.52
C LYS A 5 -0.52 -16.26 5.56
N SER A 6 -1.67 -16.57 4.97
CA SER A 6 -1.81 -17.63 3.96
C SER A 6 -1.35 -17.22 2.55
N VAL A 7 -1.09 -15.94 2.34
CA VAL A 7 -0.58 -15.36 1.08
C VAL A 7 0.88 -14.89 1.24
N TRP A 8 1.21 -14.35 2.42
CA TRP A 8 2.53 -13.83 2.75
C TRP A 8 2.80 -13.94 4.24
N TRP A 9 4.01 -14.37 4.61
CA TRP A 9 4.43 -14.48 6.00
C TRP A 9 5.58 -13.53 6.35
N PRO A 10 5.42 -12.61 7.32
CA PRO A 10 6.48 -11.69 7.70
C PRO A 10 7.60 -12.39 8.47
N HIS A 11 8.85 -12.07 8.14
CA HIS A 11 9.96 -12.37 9.05
C HIS A 11 9.95 -11.41 10.26
N ALA A 12 10.81 -11.65 11.26
CA ALA A 12 10.79 -10.93 12.54
C ALA A 12 10.83 -9.39 12.39
N GLY A 13 11.73 -8.86 11.55
CA GLY A 13 11.85 -7.43 11.28
C GLY A 13 10.60 -6.81 10.63
N GLN A 14 10.01 -7.47 9.62
CA GLN A 14 8.76 -7.01 9.00
C GLN A 14 7.62 -7.01 9.99
N ARG A 15 7.52 -8.05 10.83
CA ARG A 15 6.51 -8.13 11.88
C ARG A 15 6.66 -6.98 12.88
N SER A 16 7.88 -6.70 13.33
CA SER A 16 8.15 -5.56 14.23
C SER A 16 7.72 -4.24 13.62
N PHE A 17 7.99 -4.03 12.33
CA PHE A 17 7.59 -2.81 11.61
C PHE A 17 6.06 -2.68 11.47
N LEU A 18 5.37 -3.77 11.12
CA LEU A 18 3.91 -3.79 10.95
C LEU A 18 3.15 -3.60 12.26
N LEU A 19 3.73 -4.03 13.39
CA LEU A 19 3.11 -3.89 14.71
C LEU A 19 3.51 -2.59 15.44
N ALA A 20 4.46 -1.85 14.90
CA ALA A 20 4.87 -0.56 15.43
C ALA A 20 3.69 0.43 15.41
N LYS A 21 3.43 1.09 16.54
CA LYS A 21 2.31 2.03 16.72
C LYS A 21 2.69 3.50 16.48
N GLN A 22 3.96 3.76 16.19
CA GLN A 22 4.48 5.09 15.97
C GLN A 22 3.92 5.66 14.66
N PRO A 23 3.52 6.95 14.62
CA PRO A 23 2.97 7.58 13.41
C PRO A 23 4.02 7.72 12.30
N TYR A 24 5.30 7.86 12.67
CA TYR A 24 6.43 7.90 11.74
C TYR A 24 7.25 6.62 11.92
N ARG A 25 7.46 5.90 10.82
CA ARG A 25 8.21 4.64 10.79
C ARG A 25 9.20 4.67 9.64
N ALA A 26 10.44 4.27 9.89
CA ALA A 26 11.50 4.21 8.90
C ALA A 26 12.04 2.79 8.77
N LEU A 27 12.17 2.30 7.52
CA LEU A 27 12.76 1.01 7.19
C LEU A 27 14.15 1.17 6.57
N ALA A 28 15.16 1.40 7.40
CA ALA A 28 16.56 1.45 6.98
C ALA A 28 17.13 0.02 6.84
N CYS A 29 16.84 -0.65 5.72
CA CYS A 29 17.26 -2.03 5.49
C CYS A 29 17.76 -2.27 4.06
N GLY A 30 18.55 -3.33 3.90
CA GLY A 30 19.21 -3.70 2.63
C GLY A 30 18.26 -4.10 1.50
N ARG A 31 18.84 -4.31 0.31
CA ARG A 31 18.13 -4.91 -0.83
C ARG A 31 17.63 -6.31 -0.45
N ARG A 32 16.50 -6.75 -1.04
CA ARG A 32 15.86 -8.06 -0.79
C ARG A 32 15.34 -8.32 0.64
N TRP A 33 15.34 -7.31 1.52
CA TRP A 33 14.71 -7.41 2.83
C TRP A 33 13.18 -7.57 2.78
N GLY A 34 12.53 -7.27 1.65
CA GLY A 34 11.07 -7.35 1.51
C GLY A 34 10.33 -6.10 2.00
N LYS A 35 10.92 -4.91 1.82
CA LYS A 35 10.27 -3.62 2.13
C LYS A 35 8.96 -3.46 1.38
N THR A 36 8.96 -3.74 0.08
CA THR A 36 7.79 -3.61 -0.78
C THR A 36 6.64 -4.48 -0.30
N ASP A 37 6.91 -5.74 0.07
CA ASP A 37 5.87 -6.64 0.59
C ASP A 37 5.31 -6.15 1.92
N ALA A 38 6.17 -5.73 2.85
CA ALA A 38 5.73 -5.20 4.15
C ALA A 38 4.84 -3.96 3.97
N CYS A 39 5.26 -3.01 3.13
CA CYS A 39 4.47 -1.83 2.83
C CYS A 39 3.17 -2.18 2.10
N ALA A 40 3.19 -3.13 1.15
CA ALA A 40 1.99 -3.55 0.42
C ALA A 40 0.95 -4.17 1.37
N VAL A 41 1.40 -5.00 2.31
CA VAL A 41 0.56 -5.62 3.33
C VAL A 41 -0.04 -4.58 4.27
N GLN A 42 0.74 -3.58 4.69
CA GLN A 42 0.23 -2.47 5.49
C GLN A 42 -0.86 -1.72 4.73
N VAL A 43 -0.62 -1.35 3.47
CA VAL A 43 -1.59 -0.62 2.66
C VAL A 43 -2.87 -1.43 2.42
N ALA A 44 -2.74 -2.72 2.09
CA ALA A 44 -3.90 -3.59 1.91
C ALA A 44 -4.70 -3.75 3.22
N TYR A 45 -4.00 -3.86 4.36
CA TYR A 45 -4.65 -3.87 5.67
C TYR A 45 -5.42 -2.58 5.93
N ASP A 46 -4.80 -1.42 5.71
CA ASP A 46 -5.41 -0.11 5.92
C ASP A 46 -6.62 0.07 4.99
N LEU A 47 -6.53 -0.37 3.73
CA LEU A 47 -7.61 -0.28 2.75
C LEU A 47 -8.90 -1.01 3.17
N TYR A 48 -8.78 -2.14 3.89
CA TYR A 48 -9.94 -2.93 4.34
C TYR A 48 -10.35 -2.68 5.80
N ARG A 49 -9.42 -2.22 6.65
CA ARG A 49 -9.59 -2.17 8.11
C ARG A 49 -9.29 -0.81 8.72
N GLY A 50 -8.64 0.09 7.99
CA GLY A 50 -8.36 1.45 8.41
C GLY A 50 -9.59 2.35 8.32
N ALA A 51 -9.46 3.55 8.86
CA ALA A 51 -10.43 4.61 8.65
C ALA A 51 -10.38 5.07 7.18
N PRO A 52 -11.53 5.44 6.57
CA PRO A 52 -11.53 6.03 5.23
C PRO A 52 -10.60 7.25 5.17
N GLY A 53 -9.80 7.32 4.11
CA GLY A 53 -8.80 8.37 3.93
C GLY A 53 -8.01 8.19 2.65
N THR A 54 -6.94 8.95 2.50
CA THR A 54 -6.04 8.89 1.34
C THR A 54 -4.66 8.37 1.75
N THR A 55 -4.28 7.23 1.17
CA THR A 55 -2.93 6.70 1.21
C THR A 55 -2.18 7.11 -0.04
N LEU A 56 -1.11 7.88 0.14
CA LEU A 56 -0.26 8.38 -0.92
C LEU A 56 1.05 7.57 -0.98
N MET A 57 1.29 6.90 -2.10
CA MET A 57 2.56 6.24 -2.40
C MET A 57 3.40 7.19 -3.25
N VAL A 58 4.55 7.59 -2.75
CA VAL A 58 5.48 8.48 -3.44
C VAL A 58 6.78 7.75 -3.68
N ALA A 59 7.35 7.91 -4.86
CA ALA A 59 8.73 7.54 -5.14
C ALA A 59 9.38 8.62 -6.02
N PRO A 60 10.70 8.60 -6.24
CA PRO A 60 11.35 9.55 -7.14
C PRO A 60 10.68 9.58 -8.53
N THR A 61 10.44 8.42 -9.14
CA THR A 61 9.71 8.30 -10.42
C THR A 61 8.33 7.65 -10.25
N LEU A 62 7.42 7.88 -11.21
CA LEU A 62 6.10 7.23 -11.20
C LEU A 62 6.22 5.72 -11.37
N GLU A 63 7.19 5.28 -12.18
CA GLU A 63 7.52 3.86 -12.36
C GLU A 63 7.93 3.20 -11.05
N GLN A 64 8.74 3.86 -10.23
CA GLN A 64 9.12 3.33 -8.93
C GLN A 64 7.94 3.26 -7.96
N ALA A 65 7.05 4.26 -7.99
CA ALA A 65 5.84 4.24 -7.16
C ALA A 65 4.87 3.13 -7.61
N ARG A 66 4.86 2.79 -8.91
CA ARG A 66 4.06 1.69 -9.46
C ARG A 66 4.48 0.34 -8.91
N ILE A 67 5.76 0.11 -8.61
CA ILE A 67 6.22 -1.17 -8.04
C ILE A 67 5.45 -1.52 -6.77
N LEU A 68 5.30 -0.57 -5.84
CA LEU A 68 4.52 -0.80 -4.63
C LEU A 68 3.02 -0.92 -4.92
N PHE A 69 2.51 -0.07 -5.81
CA PHE A 69 1.08 -0.08 -6.18
C PHE A 69 0.65 -1.41 -6.81
N GLU A 70 1.41 -1.90 -7.79
CA GLU A 70 1.18 -3.18 -8.46
C GLU A 70 1.29 -4.33 -7.46
N ARG A 71 2.27 -4.29 -6.55
CA ARG A 71 2.38 -5.30 -5.51
C ARG A 71 1.15 -5.33 -4.58
N VAL A 72 0.57 -4.17 -4.29
CA VAL A 72 -0.72 -4.09 -3.57
C VAL A 72 -1.84 -4.71 -4.40
N VAL A 73 -1.95 -4.38 -5.69
CA VAL A 73 -2.95 -4.96 -6.60
C VAL A 73 -2.83 -6.49 -6.65
N ASP A 74 -1.62 -7.03 -6.77
CA ASP A 74 -1.38 -8.48 -6.79
C ASP A 74 -1.87 -9.13 -5.49
N LEU A 75 -1.49 -8.56 -4.34
CA LEU A 75 -1.91 -9.05 -3.04
C LEU A 75 -3.43 -9.03 -2.88
N LEU A 76 -4.06 -7.94 -3.31
CA LEU A 76 -5.52 -7.79 -3.24
C LEU A 76 -6.24 -8.74 -4.18
N THR A 77 -5.68 -9.00 -5.36
CA THR A 77 -6.23 -9.96 -6.33
C THR A 77 -6.25 -11.36 -5.71
N GLU A 78 -5.12 -11.80 -5.15
CA GLU A 78 -5.04 -13.12 -4.49
C GLU A 78 -5.98 -13.23 -3.28
N LEU A 79 -6.11 -12.17 -2.48
CA LEU A 79 -7.06 -12.13 -1.36
C LEU A 79 -8.52 -12.16 -1.82
N SER A 80 -8.84 -11.44 -2.91
CA SER A 80 -10.19 -11.36 -3.47
C SER A 80 -10.62 -12.69 -4.10
N GLU A 81 -9.70 -13.38 -4.79
CA GLU A 81 -9.97 -14.70 -5.36
C GLU A 81 -10.23 -15.75 -4.28
N ARG A 82 -9.45 -15.72 -3.18
CA ARG A 82 -9.59 -16.70 -2.09
C ARG A 82 -10.78 -16.42 -1.17
N TRP A 83 -11.08 -15.14 -0.90
CA TRP A 83 -12.13 -14.74 0.05
C TRP A 83 -12.90 -13.50 -0.43
N PRO A 84 -13.69 -13.61 -1.51
CA PRO A 84 -14.31 -12.45 -2.18
C PRO A 84 -15.25 -11.65 -1.29
N GLU A 85 -16.03 -12.31 -0.43
CA GLU A 85 -16.96 -11.65 0.50
C GLU A 85 -16.24 -10.79 1.55
N ARG A 86 -15.03 -11.19 1.93
CA ARG A 86 -14.24 -10.52 2.98
C ARG A 86 -13.31 -9.47 2.41
N PHE A 87 -12.76 -9.73 1.23
CA PHE A 87 -11.82 -8.87 0.53
C PHE A 87 -12.36 -8.59 -0.88
N PRO A 88 -13.42 -7.77 -1.02
CA PRO A 88 -13.88 -7.40 -2.36
C PRO A 88 -12.81 -6.57 -3.07
N MET A 89 -12.64 -6.79 -4.37
CA MET A 89 -11.64 -6.08 -5.16
C MET A 89 -11.96 -4.58 -5.20
N PRO A 90 -11.01 -3.68 -4.84
CA PRO A 90 -11.20 -2.25 -4.97
C PRO A 90 -11.37 -1.83 -6.43
N ARG A 91 -12.01 -0.67 -6.65
CA ARG A 91 -12.06 -0.09 -8.00
C ARG A 91 -10.67 0.37 -8.41
N LEU A 92 -10.09 -0.31 -9.39
CA LEU A 92 -8.79 0.02 -9.97
C LEU A 92 -8.93 1.01 -11.14
N ARG A 93 -8.07 2.02 -11.17
CA ARG A 93 -7.87 2.91 -12.33
C ARG A 93 -6.38 3.07 -12.56
N ASN A 94 -5.92 2.80 -13.78
CA ASN A 94 -4.49 2.82 -14.11
C ASN A 94 -3.94 4.18 -14.57
N SER A 95 -4.77 5.08 -15.11
CA SER A 95 -4.31 6.31 -15.78
C SER A 95 -4.88 7.63 -15.22
N PRO A 96 -4.13 8.75 -15.34
CA PRO A 96 -2.68 8.85 -15.63
C PRO A 96 -1.82 8.49 -14.41
N PHE A 97 -2.43 8.45 -13.23
CA PHE A 97 -1.81 7.99 -12.00
C PHE A 97 -2.64 6.86 -11.41
N PRO A 98 -2.05 5.70 -11.14
CA PRO A 98 -2.81 4.56 -10.71
C PRO A 98 -3.41 4.79 -9.31
N ARG A 99 -4.65 4.37 -9.14
CA ARG A 99 -5.39 4.47 -7.88
C ARG A 99 -6.31 3.28 -7.63
N LEU A 100 -6.51 2.98 -6.36
CA LEU A 100 -7.52 2.07 -5.84
C LEU A 100 -8.52 2.89 -5.01
N ASP A 101 -9.81 2.64 -5.19
CA ASP A 101 -10.87 3.23 -4.37
C ASP A 101 -11.72 2.11 -3.74
N LEU A 102 -11.84 2.09 -2.40
CA LEU A 102 -12.70 1.17 -1.65
C LEU A 102 -13.28 1.85 -0.40
N LYS A 103 -14.60 1.85 -0.23
CA LYS A 103 -15.30 2.34 0.99
C LYS A 103 -14.84 3.72 1.49
N GLY A 104 -14.59 4.65 0.56
CA GLY A 104 -14.10 6.00 0.87
C GLY A 104 -12.60 6.11 1.12
N HIS A 105 -11.88 4.98 1.14
CA HIS A 105 -10.42 4.95 1.17
C HIS A 105 -9.86 4.95 -0.25
N ARG A 106 -8.91 5.85 -0.50
CA ARG A 106 -8.17 5.97 -1.75
C ARG A 106 -6.69 5.63 -1.55
N VAL A 107 -6.15 4.73 -2.36
CA VAL A 107 -4.69 4.52 -2.48
C VAL A 107 -4.25 5.08 -3.82
N VAL A 108 -3.17 5.85 -3.85
CA VAL A 108 -2.74 6.51 -5.08
C VAL A 108 -1.23 6.62 -5.19
N ALA A 109 -0.69 6.30 -6.38
CA ALA A 109 0.74 6.47 -6.66
C ALA A 109 1.06 7.83 -7.30
N ARG A 110 2.16 8.44 -6.87
CA ARG A 110 2.68 9.72 -7.36
C ARG A 110 4.20 9.72 -7.44
N SER A 111 4.74 10.69 -8.16
CA SER A 111 6.17 10.90 -8.34
C SER A 111 6.60 12.21 -7.69
N ALA A 112 7.66 12.14 -6.87
CA ALA A 112 8.33 13.33 -6.34
C ALA A 112 9.00 14.15 -7.45
N GLY A 113 9.42 13.50 -8.54
CA GLY A 113 9.91 14.16 -9.76
C GLY A 113 8.86 15.01 -10.50
N ARG A 114 7.59 14.94 -10.11
CA ARG A 114 6.53 15.86 -10.57
C ARG A 114 5.83 16.50 -9.37
N PRO A 115 6.46 17.46 -8.65
CA PRO A 115 5.94 18.02 -7.40
C PRO A 115 4.55 18.65 -7.53
N ARG A 116 4.24 19.20 -8.70
CA ARG A 116 2.91 19.75 -9.01
C ARG A 116 1.79 18.73 -8.82
N SER A 117 2.07 17.43 -9.01
CA SER A 117 1.09 16.35 -8.85
C SER A 117 0.84 15.96 -7.39
N LEU A 118 1.62 16.48 -6.44
CA LEU A 118 1.50 16.25 -5.01
C LEU A 118 0.72 17.34 -4.28
N ARG A 119 0.68 18.56 -4.84
CA ARG A 119 0.00 19.71 -4.22
C ARG A 119 -1.51 19.55 -4.24
N GLY A 120 -2.18 19.94 -3.15
CA GLY A 120 -3.64 19.88 -3.01
C GLY A 120 -4.20 18.47 -2.79
N LEU A 121 -3.33 17.47 -2.64
CA LEU A 121 -3.74 16.13 -2.20
C LEU A 121 -3.77 16.11 -0.67
N GLY A 122 -4.94 15.84 -0.08
CA GLY A 122 -5.02 15.36 1.29
C GLY A 122 -4.37 13.98 1.38
N ALA A 123 -3.59 13.73 2.42
CA ALA A 123 -2.97 12.44 2.67
C ALA A 123 -3.00 12.13 4.18
N ASP A 124 -3.64 11.02 4.52
CA ASP A 124 -3.75 10.50 5.88
C ASP A 124 -2.62 9.51 6.20
N HIS A 125 -2.13 8.83 5.17
CA HIS A 125 -0.98 7.94 5.25
C HIS A 125 -0.08 8.13 4.03
N ILE A 126 1.23 8.23 4.24
CA ILE A 126 2.22 8.42 3.18
C ILE A 126 3.25 7.31 3.26
N VAL A 127 3.51 6.66 2.13
CA VAL A 127 4.62 5.71 1.96
C VAL A 127 5.58 6.30 0.94
N VAL A 128 6.84 6.46 1.32
CA VAL A 128 7.92 7.04 0.51
C VAL A 128 9.03 6.01 0.27
#